data_AF-A0A139JVI9-F1
#
_entry.id   AF-A0A139JVI9-F1
#
_cell.length_a   1.000
_cell.length_b   1.000
_cell.length_c   1.000
_cell.angle_alpha   90.00
_cell.angle_beta   90.00
_cell.angle_gamma   90.00
#
_symmetry.space_group_name_H-M   'P 1'
#
loop_
_entity.id
_entity.type
_entity.pdbx_description
1 polymer ?
#
loop_
_entity_poly.entity_id
_entity_poly.type
_entity_poly.pdbx_seq_one_letter_code
_entity_poly.pdbx_strand_id
1 'polypeptide(L)'
;MNSKEYNKKIADARRNESRKFGFRQSSYINFKVEAGYFFCLYFLTEEARLTVKPMYADELWWDIWNATENKNEPLSLRGTGAYSLSGQVLASYKIAETTDDSKLADMFEAVFHAATAEILIFLTTNPDADKFFPDETKMDHDPDRLLYLMALIHHGREEEVLAIIKDARQNKHSCMFHSGMFSDSYTYVRRWCNRGQASGGRMRHVLKSYFDTIVKLRVLSCAISYIAKRLLRKNNIGEQ
;
A
#
# COMPACT_ATOMS: atom_id res chain seq x y z
N MET A 1 19.26 -26.79 -18.20
CA MET A 1 18.64 -26.27 -16.97
C MET A 1 17.15 -26.51 -17.07
N ASN A 2 16.52 -27.18 -16.10
CA ASN A 2 15.06 -27.34 -16.11
C ASN A 2 14.38 -26.04 -15.64
N SER A 3 13.07 -25.89 -15.91
CA SER A 3 12.32 -24.68 -15.56
C SER A 3 12.38 -24.34 -14.06
N LYS A 4 12.43 -25.35 -13.18
CA LYS A 4 12.52 -25.16 -11.72
C LYS A 4 13.87 -24.56 -11.30
N GLU A 5 14.97 -25.03 -11.88
CA GLU A 5 16.31 -24.48 -11.64
C GLU A 5 16.42 -23.05 -12.15
N TYR A 6 15.85 -22.76 -13.33
CA TYR A 6 15.80 -21.41 -13.89
C TYR A 6 15.05 -20.43 -12.98
N ASN A 7 13.85 -20.82 -12.54
CA ASN A 7 13.03 -19.99 -11.66
C ASN A 7 13.71 -19.76 -10.29
N LYS A 8 14.39 -20.79 -9.76
CA LYS A 8 15.18 -20.65 -8.53
C LYS A 8 16.32 -19.64 -8.72
N LYS A 9 17.06 -19.75 -9.82
CA LYS A 9 18.17 -18.84 -10.15
C LYS A 9 17.71 -17.38 -10.23
N ILE A 10 16.62 -17.12 -10.95
CA ILE A 10 16.00 -15.78 -11.03
C ILE A 10 15.60 -15.30 -9.64
N ALA A 11 14.92 -16.14 -8.87
CA ALA A 11 14.45 -15.77 -7.54
C ALA A 11 15.59 -15.46 -6.57
N ASP A 12 16.73 -16.15 -6.68
CA ASP A 12 17.91 -15.93 -5.85
C ASP A 12 18.68 -14.65 -6.27
N ALA A 13 18.87 -14.43 -7.58
CA ALA A 13 19.47 -13.19 -8.10
C ALA A 13 18.64 -11.97 -7.66
N ARG A 14 17.32 -11.99 -7.89
CA ARG A 14 16.41 -10.93 -7.48
C ARG A 14 16.43 -10.71 -5.97
N ARG A 15 16.48 -11.77 -5.17
CA ARG A 15 16.56 -11.66 -3.71
C ARG A 15 17.84 -10.95 -3.27
N ASN A 16 18.98 -11.34 -3.84
CA ASN A 16 20.29 -10.77 -3.50
C ASN A 16 20.33 -9.27 -3.80
N GLU A 17 19.85 -8.88 -4.98
CA GLU A 17 19.83 -7.48 -5.39
C GLU A 17 18.82 -6.66 -4.57
N SER A 18 17.60 -7.16 -4.40
CA SER A 18 16.52 -6.46 -3.69
C SER A 18 16.88 -6.04 -2.25
N ARG A 19 17.70 -6.85 -1.57
CA ARG A 19 18.12 -6.60 -0.18
C ARG A 19 18.98 -5.35 -0.04
N LYS A 20 19.78 -5.01 -1.07
CA LYS A 20 20.60 -3.79 -1.09
C LYS A 20 19.73 -2.53 -1.01
N PHE A 21 18.48 -2.62 -1.47
CA PHE A 21 17.50 -1.52 -1.52
C PHE A 21 16.39 -1.63 -0.47
N GLY A 22 16.52 -2.56 0.49
CA GLY A 22 15.55 -2.73 1.59
C GLY A 22 14.24 -3.44 1.22
N PHE A 23 14.15 -4.04 0.03
CA PHE A 23 12.97 -4.82 -0.38
C PHE A 23 12.99 -6.24 0.22
N ARG A 24 11.81 -6.72 0.59
CA ARG A 24 11.54 -8.11 0.97
C ARG A 24 10.95 -8.85 -0.23
N GLN A 25 11.33 -10.11 -0.42
CA GLN A 25 10.81 -10.93 -1.52
C GLN A 25 9.75 -11.91 -1.02
N SER A 26 8.67 -12.09 -1.79
CA SER A 26 7.71 -13.18 -1.63
C SER A 26 7.17 -13.60 -2.99
N SER A 27 7.23 -14.89 -3.32
CA SER A 27 6.77 -15.41 -4.62
C SER A 27 7.30 -14.59 -5.80
N TYR A 28 6.44 -14.03 -6.66
CA TYR A 28 6.77 -13.19 -7.81
C TYR A 28 6.87 -11.69 -7.49
N ILE A 29 6.78 -11.28 -6.22
CA ILE A 29 6.84 -9.87 -5.80
C ILE A 29 8.07 -9.54 -4.94
N ASN A 30 8.47 -8.28 -4.98
CA ASN A 30 9.33 -7.65 -4.00
C ASN A 30 8.62 -6.42 -3.43
N PHE A 31 8.59 -6.27 -2.12
CA PHE A 31 7.82 -5.21 -1.47
C PHE A 31 8.60 -4.58 -0.32
N LYS A 32 8.24 -3.34 0.01
CA LYS A 32 8.67 -2.67 1.25
C LYS A 32 7.59 -1.74 1.77
N VAL A 33 7.68 -1.42 3.06
CA VAL A 33 6.79 -0.45 3.72
C VAL A 33 7.62 0.76 4.10
N GLU A 34 7.17 1.94 3.68
CA GLU A 34 7.87 3.19 3.94
C GLU A 34 6.85 4.33 4.03
N ALA A 35 6.99 5.19 5.06
CA ALA A 35 6.09 6.32 5.32
C ALA A 35 4.58 5.99 5.31
N GLY A 36 4.20 4.79 5.78
CA GLY A 36 2.80 4.35 5.83
C GLY A 36 2.25 3.80 4.51
N TYR A 37 3.07 3.72 3.46
CA TYR A 37 2.72 3.10 2.20
C TYR A 37 3.29 1.69 2.06
N PHE A 38 2.57 0.85 1.34
CA PHE A 38 3.04 -0.42 0.82
C PHE A 38 3.46 -0.22 -0.63
N PHE A 39 4.76 -0.36 -0.91
CA PHE A 39 5.32 -0.36 -2.25
C PHE A 39 5.57 -1.80 -2.70
N CYS A 40 5.11 -2.14 -3.91
CA CYS A 40 5.19 -3.50 -4.44
C CYS A 40 5.69 -3.48 -5.88
N LEU A 41 6.77 -4.22 -6.14
CA LEU A 41 7.25 -4.58 -7.46
C LEU A 41 6.70 -5.95 -7.84
N TYR A 42 5.84 -5.98 -8.85
CA TYR A 42 5.37 -7.20 -9.49
C TYR A 42 6.30 -7.54 -10.63
N PHE A 43 6.96 -8.71 -10.56
CA PHE A 43 7.74 -9.22 -11.68
C PHE A 43 6.86 -10.12 -12.53
N LEU A 44 6.43 -9.57 -13.66
CA LEU A 44 5.59 -10.21 -14.66
C LEU A 44 6.47 -10.67 -15.83
N THR A 45 5.86 -11.31 -16.82
CA THR A 45 6.56 -11.66 -18.07
C THR A 45 7.01 -10.36 -18.76
N GLU A 46 8.31 -10.24 -18.99
CA GLU A 46 8.97 -9.09 -19.67
C GLU A 46 8.89 -7.72 -18.96
N GLU A 47 8.28 -7.62 -17.78
CA GLU A 47 8.20 -6.34 -17.06
C GLU A 47 8.23 -6.48 -15.53
N ALA A 48 8.78 -5.46 -14.86
CA ALA A 48 8.55 -5.20 -13.46
C ALA A 48 7.67 -3.96 -13.30
N ARG A 49 6.57 -4.09 -12.55
CA ARG A 49 5.63 -3.00 -12.31
C ARG A 49 5.67 -2.58 -10.85
N LEU A 50 5.99 -1.32 -10.60
CA LEU A 50 5.98 -0.72 -9.28
C LEU A 50 4.61 -0.12 -8.99
N THR A 51 3.98 -0.55 -7.90
CA THR A 51 2.73 0.02 -7.41
C THR A 51 2.84 0.50 -5.97
N VAL A 52 1.92 1.39 -5.58
CA VAL A 52 1.80 1.94 -4.24
C VAL A 52 0.35 1.95 -3.78
N LYS A 53 0.15 1.69 -2.48
CA LYS A 53 -1.10 1.97 -1.77
C LYS A 53 -0.85 2.26 -0.30
N PRO A 54 -1.67 3.06 0.39
CA PRO A 54 -1.57 3.23 1.83
C PRO A 54 -1.82 1.92 2.58
N MET A 55 -1.09 1.69 3.67
CA MET A 55 -1.24 0.49 4.50
C MET A 55 -2.65 0.35 5.10
N TYR A 56 -3.33 1.46 5.39
CA TYR A 56 -4.70 1.40 5.92
C TYR A 56 -5.71 0.85 4.91
N ALA A 57 -5.42 0.90 3.60
CA ALA A 57 -6.42 0.65 2.58
C ALA A 57 -6.90 -0.81 2.59
N ASP A 58 -5.97 -1.79 2.60
CA ASP A 58 -6.36 -3.20 2.74
C ASP A 58 -7.00 -3.48 4.09
N GLU A 59 -6.53 -2.85 5.18
CA GLU A 59 -7.10 -3.08 6.52
C GLU A 59 -8.55 -2.63 6.60
N LEU A 60 -8.84 -1.45 6.04
CA LEU A 60 -10.18 -0.91 5.94
C LEU A 60 -11.06 -1.78 5.04
N TRP A 61 -10.52 -2.21 3.89
CA TRP A 61 -11.23 -3.14 3.02
C TRP A 61 -11.58 -4.44 3.77
N TRP A 62 -10.62 -4.99 4.51
CA TRP A 62 -10.80 -6.18 5.33
C TRP A 62 -11.84 -6.02 6.45
N ASP A 63 -11.94 -4.85 7.06
CA ASP A 63 -13.02 -4.53 7.99
C ASP A 63 -14.39 -4.46 7.31
N ILE A 64 -14.46 -3.87 6.12
CA ILE A 64 -15.71 -3.64 5.37
C ILE A 64 -16.40 -4.95 4.98
N TRP A 65 -15.63 -5.92 4.48
CA TRP A 65 -16.17 -7.22 4.08
C TRP A 65 -16.03 -8.32 5.14
N ASN A 66 -15.60 -7.96 6.35
CA ASN A 66 -15.53 -8.84 7.52
C ASN A 66 -14.54 -10.02 7.36
N ALA A 67 -13.34 -9.74 6.85
CA ALA A 67 -12.23 -10.70 6.76
C ALA A 67 -11.02 -10.19 7.56
N THR A 68 -11.26 -9.79 8.81
CA THR A 68 -10.27 -9.15 9.70
C THR A 68 -9.08 -10.04 10.05
N GLU A 69 -9.24 -11.36 9.93
CA GLU A 69 -8.18 -12.35 10.10
C GLU A 69 -6.98 -12.10 9.17
N ASN A 70 -7.20 -11.52 7.99
CA ASN A 70 -6.15 -11.16 7.05
C ASN A 70 -5.16 -10.14 7.62
N LYS A 71 -5.52 -9.41 8.68
CA LYS A 71 -4.60 -8.47 9.36
C LYS A 71 -3.47 -9.20 10.08
N ASN A 72 -3.64 -10.48 10.40
CA ASN A 72 -2.64 -11.31 11.06
C ASN A 72 -1.74 -12.06 10.07
N GLU A 73 -2.07 -12.00 8.78
CA GLU A 73 -1.31 -12.67 7.72
C GLU A 73 -0.01 -11.93 7.39
N PRO A 74 0.97 -12.60 6.75
CA PRO A 74 2.22 -11.96 6.34
C PRO A 74 1.98 -10.72 5.48
N LEU A 75 2.77 -9.67 5.67
CA LEU A 75 2.67 -8.41 4.90
C LEU A 75 2.63 -8.60 3.38
N SER A 76 3.24 -9.66 2.85
CA SER A 76 3.18 -9.98 1.43
C SER A 76 1.76 -10.25 0.91
N LEU A 77 0.82 -10.65 1.77
CA LEU A 77 -0.59 -10.86 1.39
C LEU A 77 -1.21 -9.59 0.82
N ARG A 78 -0.71 -8.41 1.19
CA ARG A 78 -1.13 -7.14 0.60
C ARG A 78 -0.73 -6.99 -0.86
N GLY A 79 0.24 -7.74 -1.35
CA GLY A 79 0.60 -7.78 -2.77
C GLY A 79 0.11 -9.03 -3.49
N THR A 80 0.10 -10.19 -2.81
CA THR A 80 -0.19 -11.50 -3.41
C THR A 80 -1.59 -12.03 -3.11
N GLY A 81 -2.33 -11.39 -2.20
CA GLY A 81 -3.63 -11.87 -1.76
C GLY A 81 -4.69 -11.61 -2.83
N ALA A 82 -5.50 -12.63 -3.13
CA ALA A 82 -6.58 -12.57 -4.12
C ALA A 82 -7.63 -11.46 -3.83
N TYR A 83 -7.69 -10.99 -2.58
CA TYR A 83 -8.63 -9.99 -2.10
C TYR A 83 -7.93 -8.76 -1.49
N SER A 84 -6.64 -8.61 -1.78
CA SER A 84 -5.92 -7.36 -1.50
C SER A 84 -6.25 -6.33 -2.59
N LEU A 85 -6.26 -5.05 -2.22
CA LEU A 85 -6.57 -3.98 -3.16
C LEU A 85 -5.45 -3.79 -4.18
N SER A 86 -5.79 -3.48 -5.42
CA SER A 86 -4.78 -3.04 -6.38
C SER A 86 -4.16 -1.71 -5.96
N GLY A 87 -2.87 -1.53 -6.27
CA GLY A 87 -2.16 -0.26 -6.05
C GLY A 87 -2.21 0.65 -7.28
N GLN A 88 -1.90 1.93 -7.05
CA GLN A 88 -1.59 2.86 -8.14
C GLN A 88 -0.21 2.53 -8.71
N VAL A 89 -0.10 2.40 -10.03
CA VAL A 89 1.16 2.23 -10.75
C VAL A 89 1.97 3.52 -10.70
N LEU A 90 3.22 3.41 -10.26
CA LEU A 90 4.19 4.50 -10.31
C LEU A 90 5.08 4.40 -11.54
N ALA A 91 5.53 3.19 -11.86
CA ALA A 91 6.42 2.94 -13.00
C ALA A 91 6.36 1.48 -13.46
N SER A 92 6.73 1.27 -14.72
CA SER A 92 6.99 -0.05 -15.30
C SER A 92 8.39 -0.09 -15.91
N TYR A 93 9.10 -1.18 -15.69
CA TYR A 93 10.46 -1.40 -16.17
C TYR A 93 10.47 -2.63 -17.07
N LYS A 94 11.05 -2.51 -18.26
CA LYS A 94 11.23 -3.67 -19.15
C LYS A 94 12.29 -4.60 -18.58
N ILE A 95 12.01 -5.90 -18.63
CA ILE A 95 12.91 -6.97 -18.18
C ILE A 95 13.12 -7.89 -19.39
N ALA A 96 14.37 -8.09 -19.78
CA ALA A 96 14.71 -9.04 -20.82
C ALA A 96 14.88 -10.44 -20.24
N GLU A 97 14.46 -11.47 -20.98
CA GLU A 97 14.84 -12.84 -20.63
C GLU A 97 16.35 -13.02 -20.83
N THR A 98 17.01 -13.54 -19.80
CA THR A 98 18.44 -13.87 -19.88
C THR A 98 18.78 -14.98 -18.90
N THR A 99 19.74 -15.83 -19.28
CA THR A 99 20.24 -16.93 -18.45
C THR A 99 21.64 -16.66 -17.89
N ASP A 100 22.24 -15.52 -18.23
CA ASP A 100 23.55 -15.05 -17.76
C ASP A 100 23.44 -14.40 -16.37
N ASP A 101 24.18 -14.92 -15.39
CA ASP A 101 24.13 -14.49 -13.98
C ASP A 101 24.47 -13.01 -13.79
N SER A 102 25.50 -12.52 -14.49
CA SER A 102 25.93 -11.12 -14.39
C SER A 102 24.83 -10.21 -14.95
N LYS A 103 24.30 -10.57 -16.13
CA LYS A 103 23.22 -9.78 -16.75
C LYS A 103 21.94 -9.80 -15.92
N LEU A 104 21.63 -10.91 -15.25
CA LEU A 104 20.50 -11.00 -14.32
C LEU A 104 20.68 -10.06 -13.12
N ALA A 105 21.88 -10.06 -12.52
CA ALA A 105 22.18 -9.20 -11.38
C ALA A 105 22.11 -7.72 -11.77
N ASP A 106 22.80 -7.32 -12.84
CA ASP A 106 22.82 -5.94 -13.34
C ASP A 106 21.41 -5.43 -13.67
N MET A 107 20.59 -6.29 -14.29
CA MET A 107 19.20 -5.96 -14.62
C MET A 107 18.35 -5.75 -13.37
N PHE A 108 18.43 -6.64 -12.38
CA PHE A 108 17.66 -6.46 -11.13
C PHE A 108 18.16 -5.27 -10.33
N GLU A 109 19.47 -5.04 -10.26
CA GLU A 109 20.05 -3.86 -9.63
C GLU A 109 19.49 -2.57 -10.28
N ALA A 110 19.47 -2.50 -11.60
CA ALA A 110 18.91 -1.36 -12.33
C ALA A 110 17.42 -1.13 -12.02
N VAL A 111 16.62 -2.21 -11.99
CA VAL A 111 15.19 -2.13 -11.63
C VAL A 111 15.00 -1.63 -10.20
N PHE A 112 15.72 -2.18 -9.22
CA PHE A 112 15.57 -1.78 -7.82
C PHE A 112 16.11 -0.37 -7.55
N HIS A 113 17.18 0.04 -8.22
CA HIS A 113 17.68 1.40 -8.18
C HIS A 113 16.65 2.40 -8.72
N ALA A 114 16.11 2.14 -9.92
CA ALA A 114 15.09 3.00 -10.53
C ALA A 114 13.80 3.05 -9.70
N ALA A 115 13.34 1.92 -9.16
CA ALA A 115 12.19 1.85 -8.27
C ALA A 115 12.43 2.64 -6.97
N THR A 116 13.63 2.58 -6.40
CA THR A 116 13.95 3.34 -5.20
C THR A 116 13.93 4.84 -5.46
N ALA A 117 14.46 5.29 -6.61
CA ALA A 117 14.38 6.69 -7.02
C ALA A 117 12.92 7.17 -7.19
N GLU A 118 12.08 6.36 -7.85
CA GLU A 118 10.66 6.68 -8.05
C GLU A 118 9.90 6.77 -6.72
N ILE A 119 10.19 5.86 -5.78
CA ILE A 119 9.60 5.89 -4.43
C ILE A 119 10.00 7.19 -3.70
N LEU A 120 11.24 7.64 -3.80
CA LEU A 120 11.69 8.89 -3.15
C LEU A 120 10.97 10.11 -3.73
N ILE A 121 10.78 10.16 -5.06
CA ILE A 121 10.02 11.23 -5.74
C ILE A 121 8.57 11.21 -5.27
N PHE A 122 7.94 10.04 -5.25
CA PHE A 122 6.57 9.86 -4.78
C PHE A 122 6.41 10.32 -3.32
N LEU A 123 7.31 9.93 -2.42
CA LEU A 123 7.24 10.31 -1.01
C LEU A 123 7.49 11.80 -0.77
N THR A 124 8.27 12.46 -1.63
CA THR A 124 8.47 13.91 -1.55
C THR A 124 7.17 14.67 -1.86
N THR A 125 6.37 14.15 -2.80
CA THR A 125 5.10 14.75 -3.22
C THR A 125 3.91 14.28 -2.37
N ASN A 126 4.00 13.10 -1.76
CA ASN A 126 2.94 12.47 -0.98
C ASN A 126 3.48 11.98 0.38
N PRO A 127 3.98 12.86 1.27
CA PRO A 127 4.67 12.46 2.49
C PRO A 127 3.77 11.85 3.58
N ASP A 128 2.45 12.07 3.49
CA ASP A 128 1.47 11.62 4.49
C ASP A 128 0.47 10.66 3.86
N ALA A 129 0.62 9.36 4.14
CA ALA A 129 -0.24 8.31 3.60
C ALA A 129 -1.71 8.51 3.96
N ASP A 130 -2.02 9.12 5.12
CA ASP A 130 -3.40 9.37 5.56
C ASP A 130 -4.11 10.39 4.67
N LYS A 131 -3.38 11.19 3.89
CA LYS A 131 -3.93 12.24 3.00
C LYS A 131 -3.92 11.86 1.52
N PHE A 132 -3.39 10.68 1.20
CA PHE A 132 -3.21 10.26 -0.18
C PHE A 132 -4.54 9.89 -0.84
N PHE A 133 -4.74 10.39 -2.04
CA PHE A 133 -5.80 9.94 -2.95
C PHE A 133 -5.16 9.33 -4.20
N PRO A 134 -5.54 8.10 -4.58
CA PRO A 134 -4.99 7.48 -5.77
C PRO A 134 -5.48 8.19 -7.04
N ASP A 135 -4.60 8.31 -8.02
CA ASP A 135 -4.93 8.67 -9.39
C ASP A 135 -5.56 7.46 -10.08
N GLU A 136 -6.87 7.50 -10.28
CA GLU A 136 -7.66 6.40 -10.84
C GLU A 136 -7.24 6.05 -12.28
N THR A 137 -6.60 6.98 -13.01
CA THR A 137 -6.10 6.74 -14.37
C THR A 137 -4.81 5.91 -14.39
N LYS A 138 -4.16 5.75 -13.22
CA LYS A 138 -2.90 5.03 -13.05
C LYS A 138 -3.07 3.75 -12.24
N MET A 139 -4.28 3.23 -12.12
CA MET A 139 -4.50 1.97 -11.41
C MET A 139 -4.03 0.78 -12.24
N ASP A 140 -3.44 -0.21 -11.56
CA ASP A 140 -2.98 -1.44 -12.23
C ASP A 140 -4.17 -2.22 -12.81
N HIS A 141 -5.11 -2.56 -11.94
CA HIS A 141 -6.40 -3.11 -12.31
C HIS A 141 -7.40 -2.94 -11.18
N ASP A 142 -8.29 -1.95 -11.28
CA ASP A 142 -9.26 -1.65 -10.21
C ASP A 142 -10.64 -1.25 -10.81
N PRO A 143 -11.35 -2.20 -11.44
CA PRO A 143 -12.64 -1.89 -12.07
C PRO A 143 -13.68 -1.40 -11.06
N ASP A 144 -13.56 -1.80 -9.79
CA ASP A 144 -14.45 -1.44 -8.71
C ASP A 144 -14.00 -0.15 -7.98
N ARG A 145 -12.89 0.46 -8.43
CA ARG A 145 -12.34 1.72 -7.88
C ARG A 145 -12.07 1.63 -6.37
N LEU A 146 -11.81 0.44 -5.85
CA LEU A 146 -11.80 0.18 -4.41
C LEU A 146 -10.74 0.97 -3.66
N LEU A 147 -9.56 1.17 -4.24
CA LEU A 147 -8.53 1.96 -3.56
C LEU A 147 -9.00 3.42 -3.37
N TYR A 148 -9.65 3.99 -4.38
CA TYR A 148 -10.21 5.33 -4.32
C TYR A 148 -11.39 5.42 -3.33
N LEU A 149 -12.29 4.44 -3.35
CA LEU A 149 -13.39 4.36 -2.38
C LEU A 149 -12.86 4.22 -0.94
N MET A 150 -11.79 3.44 -0.71
CA MET A 150 -11.17 3.34 0.63
C MET A 150 -10.57 4.68 1.07
N ALA A 151 -9.96 5.44 0.17
CA ALA A 151 -9.46 6.77 0.48
C ALA A 151 -10.60 7.72 0.89
N LEU A 152 -11.72 7.72 0.17
CA LEU A 152 -12.90 8.52 0.53
C LEU A 152 -13.46 8.13 1.91
N ILE A 153 -13.63 6.84 2.20
CA ILE A 153 -14.14 6.36 3.50
C ILE A 153 -13.17 6.74 4.62
N HIS A 154 -11.86 6.58 4.41
CA HIS A 154 -10.85 6.97 5.40
C HIS A 154 -10.98 8.45 5.79
N HIS A 155 -11.33 9.31 4.82
CA HIS A 155 -11.54 10.74 5.01
C HIS A 155 -12.96 11.14 5.44
N GLY A 156 -13.85 10.18 5.74
CA GLY A 156 -15.23 10.47 6.15
C GLY A 156 -16.11 11.06 5.04
N ARG A 157 -15.83 10.68 3.78
CA ARG A 157 -16.58 11.10 2.59
C ARG A 157 -17.54 10.00 2.11
N GLU A 158 -18.25 9.35 3.03
CA GLU A 158 -19.13 8.21 2.74
C GLU A 158 -20.30 8.57 1.83
N GLU A 159 -20.82 9.80 1.88
CA GLU A 159 -21.91 10.25 0.99
C GLU A 159 -21.48 10.25 -0.47
N GLU A 160 -20.24 10.65 -0.75
CA GLU A 160 -19.68 10.63 -2.10
C GLU A 160 -19.46 9.21 -2.60
N VAL A 161 -19.02 8.31 -1.72
CA VAL A 161 -18.90 6.87 -2.02
C VAL A 161 -20.26 6.29 -2.42
N LEU A 162 -21.32 6.62 -1.67
CA LEU A 162 -22.68 6.18 -1.98
C LEU A 162 -23.16 6.73 -3.33
N ALA A 163 -22.83 7.98 -3.66
CA ALA A 163 -23.16 8.58 -4.95
C ALA A 163 -22.43 7.89 -6.12
N ILE A 164 -21.13 7.63 -5.97
CA ILE A 164 -20.32 6.91 -6.96
C ILE A 164 -20.88 5.50 -7.21
N ILE A 165 -21.18 4.76 -6.14
CA ILE A 165 -21.76 3.43 -6.26
C ILE A 165 -23.14 3.48 -6.94
N LYS A 166 -23.98 4.47 -6.59
CA LYS A 166 -25.29 4.65 -7.21
C LYS A 166 -25.18 4.87 -8.71
N ASP A 167 -24.31 5.78 -9.14
CA ASP A 167 -24.06 6.06 -10.55
C ASP A 167 -23.52 4.82 -11.28
N ALA A 168 -22.52 4.15 -10.72
CA ALA A 168 -21.96 2.93 -11.31
C ALA A 168 -23.03 1.83 -11.50
N ARG A 169 -23.97 1.68 -10.56
CA ARG A 169 -25.10 0.74 -10.70
C ARG A 169 -26.09 1.15 -11.77
N GLN A 170 -26.38 2.45 -11.90
CA GLN A 170 -27.22 2.96 -12.98
C GLN A 170 -26.58 2.69 -14.35
N ASN A 171 -25.25 2.76 -14.41
CA ASN A 171 -24.44 2.41 -15.58
C ASN A 171 -24.15 0.90 -15.72
N LYS A 172 -24.88 0.04 -14.98
CA LYS A 172 -24.80 -1.43 -15.04
C LYS A 172 -23.39 -1.99 -14.77
N HIS A 173 -22.59 -1.31 -13.95
CA HIS A 173 -21.28 -1.81 -13.52
C HIS A 173 -21.42 -3.19 -12.87
N SER A 174 -20.65 -4.15 -13.36
CA SER A 174 -20.49 -5.46 -12.74
C SER A 174 -19.23 -5.43 -11.90
N CYS A 175 -19.39 -5.60 -10.59
CA CYS A 175 -18.25 -5.67 -9.69
C CYS A 175 -17.39 -6.89 -10.03
N MET A 176 -16.08 -6.81 -9.81
CA MET A 176 -15.23 -8.00 -9.96
C MET A 176 -15.36 -8.91 -8.75
N PHE A 177 -15.27 -8.32 -7.56
CA PHE A 177 -15.33 -9.08 -6.33
C PHE A 177 -16.77 -9.49 -6.01
N HIS A 178 -16.99 -10.79 -5.86
CA HIS A 178 -18.25 -11.37 -5.42
C HIS A 178 -17.99 -12.34 -4.26
N SER A 179 -18.85 -12.28 -3.24
CA SER A 179 -18.91 -13.24 -2.14
C SER A 179 -20.34 -13.71 -1.95
N GLY A 180 -20.55 -15.01 -2.16
CA GLY A 180 -21.89 -15.60 -2.17
C GLY A 180 -22.76 -15.13 -3.34
N MET A 181 -24.05 -15.41 -3.25
CA MET A 181 -24.99 -15.25 -4.37
C MET A 181 -25.44 -13.80 -4.61
N PHE A 182 -25.30 -12.90 -3.62
CA PHE A 182 -25.90 -11.55 -3.66
C PHE A 182 -25.03 -10.45 -3.04
N SER A 183 -23.74 -10.67 -2.81
CA SER A 183 -22.87 -9.64 -2.26
C SER A 183 -21.63 -9.48 -3.11
N ASP A 184 -21.42 -8.25 -3.54
CA ASP A 184 -20.23 -7.82 -4.26
C ASP A 184 -19.57 -6.64 -3.53
N SER A 185 -18.47 -6.13 -4.08
CA SER A 185 -17.68 -5.08 -3.44
C SER A 185 -18.53 -3.88 -3.03
N TYR A 186 -19.33 -3.35 -3.96
CA TYR A 186 -20.24 -2.24 -3.70
C TYR A 186 -21.32 -2.56 -2.67
N THR A 187 -21.78 -3.80 -2.58
CA THR A 187 -22.72 -4.22 -1.53
C THR A 187 -22.11 -4.07 -0.14
N TYR A 188 -20.86 -4.50 0.06
CA TYR A 188 -20.17 -4.36 1.33
C TYR A 188 -19.86 -2.91 1.67
N VAL A 189 -19.33 -2.15 0.70
CA VAL A 189 -19.00 -0.73 0.87
C VAL A 189 -20.25 0.08 1.25
N ARG A 190 -21.38 -0.14 0.56
CA ARG A 190 -22.64 0.54 0.86
C ARG A 190 -23.15 0.21 2.26
N ARG A 191 -23.08 -1.06 2.68
CA ARG A 191 -23.45 -1.47 4.05
C ARG A 191 -22.59 -0.77 5.10
N TRP A 192 -21.29 -0.66 4.86
CA TRP A 192 -20.38 0.04 5.76
C TRP A 192 -20.76 1.53 5.91
N CYS A 193 -20.91 2.23 4.78
CA CYS A 193 -21.27 3.66 4.76
C CYS A 193 -22.61 3.92 5.48
N ASN A 194 -23.63 3.08 5.24
CA ASN A 194 -24.95 3.24 5.85
C ASN A 194 -24.97 2.92 7.36
N ARG A 195 -24.10 2.02 7.85
CA ARG A 195 -23.96 1.77 9.30
C ARG A 195 -23.48 3.02 10.03
N GLY A 196 -22.57 3.78 9.43
CA GLY A 196 -22.11 5.06 9.95
C GLY A 196 -23.25 6.07 10.09
N GLN A 197 -24.15 6.14 9.12
CA GLN A 197 -25.29 7.07 9.17
C GLN A 197 -26.32 6.70 10.26
N ALA A 198 -26.61 5.40 10.44
CA ALA A 198 -27.61 4.94 11.42
C ALA A 198 -27.16 5.02 12.89
N SER A 199 -25.86 5.14 13.16
CA SER A 199 -25.28 5.11 14.52
C SER A 199 -24.64 6.44 14.96
N GLY A 200 -24.98 7.56 14.31
CA GLY A 200 -24.37 8.87 14.64
C GLY A 200 -22.87 8.93 14.29
N GLY A 201 -22.46 8.23 13.23
CA GLY A 201 -21.08 7.89 12.84
C GLY A 201 -20.10 9.04 12.62
N ARG A 202 -20.57 10.29 12.68
CA ARG A 202 -19.71 11.47 12.84
C ARG A 202 -18.76 11.33 14.04
N MET A 203 -19.18 10.61 15.09
CA MET A 203 -18.41 10.48 16.33
C MET A 203 -17.18 9.56 16.21
N ARG A 204 -17.19 8.52 15.37
CA ARG A 204 -16.06 7.57 15.25
C ARG A 204 -14.85 8.16 14.53
N HIS A 205 -15.07 8.89 13.43
CA HIS A 205 -13.98 9.52 12.66
C HIS A 205 -13.38 10.71 13.40
N VAL A 206 -14.22 11.49 14.10
CA VAL A 206 -13.77 12.57 14.98
C VAL A 206 -12.89 12.00 16.09
N LEU A 207 -13.36 11.01 16.85
CA LEU A 207 -12.58 10.45 17.96
C LEU A 207 -11.26 9.82 17.50
N LYS A 208 -11.22 9.14 16.35
CA LYS A 208 -9.99 8.58 15.79
C LYS A 208 -9.01 9.67 15.35
N SER A 209 -9.47 10.70 14.64
CA SER A 209 -8.64 11.86 14.26
C SER A 209 -8.06 12.59 15.47
N TYR A 210 -8.86 12.79 16.53
CA TYR A 210 -8.37 13.37 17.79
C TYR A 210 -7.33 12.45 18.46
N PHE A 211 -7.55 11.14 18.47
CA PHE A 211 -6.60 10.17 19.02
C PHE A 211 -5.27 10.17 18.26
N ASP A 212 -5.32 10.13 16.92
CA ASP A 212 -4.13 10.13 16.06
C ASP A 212 -3.34 11.44 16.20
N THR A 213 -4.05 12.57 16.36
CA THR A 213 -3.42 13.87 16.66
C THR A 213 -2.73 13.85 18.02
N ILE A 214 -3.36 13.29 19.06
CA ILE A 214 -2.76 13.16 20.40
C ILE A 214 -1.53 12.25 20.37
N VAL A 215 -1.59 11.15 19.61
CA VAL A 215 -0.44 10.24 19.43
C VAL A 215 0.70 10.95 18.70
N LYS A 216 0.42 11.66 17.60
CA LYS A 216 1.42 12.46 16.85
C LYS A 216 2.07 13.53 17.76
N LEU A 217 1.28 14.22 18.60
CA LEU A 217 1.80 15.19 19.58
C LEU A 217 2.68 14.55 20.66
N ARG A 218 2.30 13.37 21.17
CA ARG A 218 3.12 12.64 22.15
C ARG A 218 4.47 12.23 21.56
N VAL A 219 4.48 11.69 20.34
CA VAL A 219 5.71 11.34 19.63
C VAL A 219 6.60 12.56 19.42
N LEU A 220 6.01 13.70 19.02
CA LEU A 220 6.74 14.96 18.88
C LEU A 220 7.35 15.41 20.22
N SER A 221 6.59 15.33 21.33
CA SER A 221 7.08 15.67 22.66
C SER A 221 8.25 14.78 23.11
N CYS A 222 8.19 13.48 22.81
CA CYS A 222 9.26 12.53 23.10
C CYS A 222 10.51 12.84 22.28
N ALA A 223 10.35 13.19 21.00
CA ALA A 223 11.47 13.59 20.13
C ALA A 223 12.13 14.88 20.62
N ILE A 224 11.35 15.90 21.00
CA ILE A 224 11.87 17.16 21.57
C ILE A 224 12.60 16.90 22.89
N SER A 225 12.04 16.09 23.78
CA SER A 225 12.65 15.74 25.07
C SER A 225 13.96 14.97 24.88
N TYR A 226 14.02 14.07 23.89
CA TYR A 226 15.25 13.36 23.51
C TYR A 226 16.33 14.31 22.97
N ILE A 227 15.95 15.23 22.07
CA ILE A 227 16.87 16.24 21.51
C ILE A 227 17.40 17.17 22.63
N ALA A 228 16.52 17.65 23.51
CA ALA A 228 16.90 18.51 24.63
C ALA A 228 17.88 17.80 25.58
N LYS A 229 17.62 16.54 25.96
CA LYS A 229 18.55 15.74 26.78
C LYS A 229 19.89 15.52 26.08
N ARG A 230 19.90 15.34 24.75
CA ARG A 230 21.11 15.16 23.96
C ARG A 230 21.94 16.45 23.86
N LEU A 231 21.29 17.61 23.75
CA LEU A 231 21.95 18.92 23.74
C LEU A 231 22.53 19.27 25.13
N LEU A 232 21.79 19.03 26.20
CA LEU A 232 22.28 19.22 27.57
C LEU A 232 23.48 18.32 27.90
N ARG A 233 23.48 17.07 27.43
CA ARG A 233 24.66 16.19 27.56
C ARG A 233 25.87 16.67 26.76
N LYS A 234 25.68 17.31 25.61
CA LYS A 234 26.80 17.88 24.84
C LYS A 234 27.40 19.11 25.52
N ASN A 235 26.59 19.94 26.16
CA ASN A 235 27.07 21.15 26.85
C ASN A 235 27.78 20.83 28.17
N ASN A 236 27.39 19.76 28.88
CA ASN A 236 28.08 19.32 30.11
C ASN A 236 29.42 18.58 29.88
N ILE A 237 29.82 18.33 28.63
CA ILE A 237 31.13 17.71 28.30
C ILE A 237 32.17 18.79 27.93
N GLY A 238 31.79 20.08 27.96
CA GLY A 238 32.67 21.23 27.67
C GLY A 238 33.24 21.94 28.91
N GLU A 239 32.90 21.51 30.13
CA GLU A 239 33.45 22.06 31.38
C GLU A 239 34.19 20.95 32.16
N GLN A 240 35.37 20.59 31.68
CA GLN A 240 36.45 20.01 32.48
C GLN A 240 37.79 20.53 31.96
#